data_AF-B8HLY3-F1
#
_entry.id   AF-B8HLY3-F1
#
_cell.length_a   1.000
_cell.length_b   1.000
_cell.length_c   1.000
_cell.angle_alpha   90.00
_cell.angle_beta   90.00
_cell.angle_gamma   90.00
#
_symmetry.space_group_name_H-M   'P 1'
#
loop_
_entity.id
_entity.type
_entity.pdbx_description
1 polymer ?
#
loop_
_entity_poly.entity_id
_entity_poly.type
_entity_poly.pdbx_seq_one_letter_code
_entity_poly.pdbx_strand_id
1 'polypeptide(L)'
;MNDSKLNELGLADLKKLYYAGFISLETIVYALPLRTLFTEFPGIDGERVSTCLQNLHNAGLLSTEVYPSSLLFSVSDRTPV
;
A
#
# COMPACT_ATOMS: atom_id res chain seq x y z
N MET A 1 -3.60 -15.04 -19.25
CA MET A 1 -4.12 -13.96 -18.40
C MET A 1 -3.25 -12.74 -18.65
N ASN A 2 -3.83 -11.64 -19.13
CA ASN A 2 -3.09 -10.41 -19.38
C ASN A 2 -2.93 -9.68 -18.04
N ASP A 3 -1.80 -9.90 -17.37
CA ASP A 3 -1.31 -9.03 -16.30
C ASP A 3 -1.29 -7.61 -16.84
N SER A 4 -2.31 -6.84 -16.45
CA SER A 4 -2.46 -5.45 -16.86
C SER A 4 -1.31 -4.67 -16.26
N LYS A 5 -0.21 -4.58 -17.02
CA LYS A 5 0.82 -3.58 -16.79
C LYS A 5 0.10 -2.24 -16.70
N LEU A 6 0.09 -1.65 -15.52
CA LEU A 6 -0.11 -0.21 -15.42
C LEU A 6 0.93 0.43 -16.33
N ASN A 7 0.49 0.92 -17.49
CA ASN A 7 1.34 1.73 -18.35
C ASN A 7 1.76 2.98 -17.58
N GLU A 8 2.92 3.55 -17.89
CA GLU A 8 3.48 4.73 -17.21
C GLU A 8 2.48 5.89 -17.08
N LEU A 9 1.59 6.04 -18.06
CA LEU A 9 0.45 6.97 -18.04
C LEU A 9 -0.55 6.72 -16.89
N GLY A 10 -0.92 5.46 -16.65
CA GLY A 10 -1.86 5.11 -15.58
C GLY A 10 -1.26 5.34 -14.19
N LEU A 11 0.04 5.09 -14.04
CA LEU A 11 0.77 5.38 -12.80
C LEU A 11 0.89 6.90 -12.55
N ALA A 12 1.16 7.68 -13.60
CA ALA A 12 1.20 9.14 -13.51
C ALA A 12 -0.15 9.74 -13.10
N ASP A 13 -1.26 9.24 -13.65
CA ASP A 13 -2.60 9.70 -13.25
C ASP A 13 -2.97 9.24 -11.84
N LEU A 14 -2.62 8.03 -11.42
CA LEU A 14 -2.76 7.59 -10.03
C LEU A 14 -2.02 8.50 -9.05
N LYS A 15 -0.79 8.91 -9.38
CA LYS A 15 -0.04 9.90 -8.58
C LYS A 15 -0.79 11.22 -8.48
N LYS A 16 -1.26 11.77 -9.60
CA LYS A 16 -2.00 13.04 -9.62
C LYS A 16 -3.26 12.94 -8.76
N LEU A 17 -4.02 11.86 -8.88
CA LEU A 17 -5.25 11.65 -8.09
C LEU A 17 -4.95 11.56 -6.59
N TYR A 18 -3.86 10.89 -6.21
CA TYR A 18 -3.44 10.81 -4.81
C TYR A 18 -3.03 12.17 -4.25
N TYR A 19 -2.14 12.88 -4.94
CA TYR A 19 -1.67 14.19 -4.48
C TYR A 19 -2.74 15.29 -4.53
N ALA A 20 -3.73 15.15 -5.41
CA ALA A 20 -4.91 16.01 -5.44
C ALA A 20 -5.98 15.60 -4.40
N GLY A 21 -5.79 14.50 -3.66
CA GLY A 21 -6.69 14.06 -2.60
C GLY A 21 -7.97 13.35 -3.07
N PHE A 22 -8.03 12.94 -4.34
CA PHE A 22 -9.19 12.20 -4.88
C PHE A 22 -9.21 10.73 -4.47
N ILE A 23 -8.05 10.15 -4.17
CA ILE A 23 -7.92 8.75 -3.74
C ILE A 23 -7.04 8.62 -2.51
N SER A 24 -7.36 7.64 -1.67
CA SER A 24 -6.67 7.38 -0.42
C SER A 24 -5.40 6.56 -0.63
N LEU A 25 -4.54 6.56 0.40
CA LEU A 25 -3.37 5.67 0.44
C LEU A 25 -3.76 4.19 0.31
N GLU A 26 -4.87 3.78 0.91
CA GLU A 26 -5.39 2.40 0.81
C GLU A 26 -5.68 2.02 -0.64
N THR A 27 -6.22 2.93 -1.45
CA THR A 27 -6.46 2.71 -2.88
C THR A 27 -5.16 2.50 -3.64
N ILE A 28 -4.14 3.31 -3.33
CA ILE A 28 -2.81 3.21 -3.95
C ILE A 28 -2.13 1.89 -3.58
N VAL A 29 -2.18 1.53 -2.29
CA VAL A 29 -1.62 0.28 -1.75
C VAL A 29 -2.32 -0.96 -2.32
N TYR A 30 -3.63 -0.88 -2.55
CA TYR A 30 -4.40 -1.95 -3.18
C TYR A 30 -4.11 -2.09 -4.68
N ALA A 31 -3.96 -0.96 -5.39
CA ALA A 31 -3.82 -0.94 -6.84
C ALA A 31 -2.39 -1.20 -7.34
N LEU A 32 -1.37 -0.94 -6.51
CA LEU A 32 0.04 -1.02 -6.92
C LEU A 32 0.82 -2.08 -6.12
N PRO A 33 1.74 -2.81 -6.76
CA PRO A 33 2.68 -3.66 -6.04
C PRO A 33 3.60 -2.81 -5.15
N LEU A 34 3.92 -3.31 -3.95
CA LEU A 34 4.70 -2.57 -2.93
C LEU A 34 6.03 -2.01 -3.45
N ARG A 35 6.74 -2.75 -4.32
CA ARG A 35 7.99 -2.26 -4.93
C ARG A 35 7.78 -0.99 -5.74
N THR A 36 6.73 -0.93 -6.55
CA THR A 36 6.38 0.25 -7.34
C THR A 36 5.93 1.39 -6.43
N LEU A 37 5.16 1.09 -5.39
CA LEU A 37 4.68 2.09 -4.43
C LEU A 37 5.83 2.88 -3.79
N PHE A 38 6.85 2.20 -3.23
CA PHE A 38 7.99 2.90 -2.61
C PHE A 38 8.90 3.60 -3.61
N THR A 39 8.99 3.10 -4.85
CA THR A 39 9.79 3.74 -5.91
C THR A 39 9.13 5.03 -6.38
N GLU A 40 7.82 5.00 -6.54
CA GLU A 40 7.05 6.04 -7.22
C GLU A 40 6.51 7.09 -6.25
N PHE A 41 6.38 6.75 -4.98
CA PHE A 41 5.89 7.62 -3.90
C PHE A 41 6.91 7.68 -2.75
N PRO A 42 8.05 8.37 -2.94
CA PRO A 42 9.15 8.40 -1.96
C PRO A 42 8.80 9.07 -0.61
N GLY A 43 7.62 9.69 -0.50
CA GLY A 43 7.12 10.29 0.75
C GLY A 43 6.18 9.39 1.55
N ILE A 44 5.91 8.16 1.09
CA ILE A 44 5.05 7.23 1.83
C ILE A 44 5.87 6.43 2.83
N ASP A 45 5.48 6.53 4.09
CA ASP A 45 6.05 5.75 5.20
C ASP A 45 5.60 4.28 5.15
N GLY A 46 6.55 3.37 5.36
CA GLY A 46 6.29 1.94 5.48
C GLY A 46 5.31 1.58 6.61
N GLU A 47 5.30 2.32 7.72
CA GLU A 47 4.34 2.11 8.82
C GLU A 47 2.90 2.40 8.38
N ARG A 48 2.71 3.49 7.62
CA ARG A 48 1.40 3.86 7.06
C ARG A 48 0.93 2.83 6.04
N VAL A 49 1.83 2.29 5.23
CA VAL A 49 1.53 1.21 4.27
C VAL A 49 1.13 -0.07 5.01
N SER A 50 1.87 -0.44 6.06
CA SER A 50 1.54 -1.62 6.88
C SER A 50 0.15 -1.48 7.51
N THR A 51 -0.18 -0.31 8.04
CA THR A 51 -1.52 -0.02 8.58
C THR A 51 -2.61 -0.14 7.50
N CYS A 52 -2.37 0.39 6.29
CA CYS A 52 -3.32 0.27 5.17
C CYS A 52 -3.53 -1.19 4.76
N LEU A 53 -2.45 -1.97 4.66
CA LEU A 53 -2.53 -3.40 4.35
C LEU A 53 -3.32 -4.16 5.43
N GLN A 54 -3.09 -3.84 6.70
CA GLN A 54 -3.82 -4.42 7.82
C GLN A 54 -5.32 -4.10 7.75
N ASN A 55 -5.67 -2.84 7.45
CA ASN A 55 -7.06 -2.40 7.29
C ASN A 55 -7.74 -3.12 6.12
N LEU A 56 -7.07 -3.20 4.96
CA LEU A 56 -7.59 -3.88 3.77
C LEU A 56 -7.77 -5.39 4.03
N HIS A 57 -6.86 -6.01 4.78
CA HIS A 57 -7.00 -7.39 5.22
C HIS A 57 -8.19 -7.57 6.17
N ASN A 58 -8.32 -6.70 7.18
CA ASN A 58 -9.45 -6.76 8.12
C ASN A 58 -10.81 -6.51 7.44
N ALA A 59 -10.82 -5.72 6.35
CA ALA A 59 -11.99 -5.52 5.51
C ALA A 59 -12.28 -6.71 4.56
N GLY A 60 -11.42 -7.74 4.54
CA GLY A 60 -11.53 -8.89 3.65
C GLY A 60 -11.22 -8.58 2.18
N LEU A 61 -10.58 -7.43 1.90
CA LEU A 61 -10.22 -6.99 0.55
C LEU A 61 -8.85 -7.53 0.10
N LEU A 62 -8.01 -7.98 1.04
CA LEU A 62 -6.73 -8.63 0.77
C LEU A 62 -6.65 -10.00 1.46
N SER A 63 -6.23 -11.03 0.73
CA SER A 63 -5.85 -12.33 1.30
C SER A 63 -4.39 -12.28 1.78
N THR A 64 -4.13 -12.87 2.95
CA THR A 64 -2.82 -12.91 3.65
C THR A 64 -1.65 -13.46 2.85
N GLU A 65 -1.88 -14.13 1.72
CA GLU A 65 -0.83 -14.68 0.86
C GLU A 65 0.06 -13.60 0.21
N VAL A 66 -0.35 -12.33 0.23
CA VAL A 66 0.41 -11.18 -0.30
C VAL A 66 0.97 -10.28 0.82
N TYR A 67 1.06 -10.79 2.06
CA TYR A 67 1.72 -10.08 3.15
C TYR A 67 3.19 -10.49 3.21
N PRO A 68 4.16 -9.62 2.89
CA PRO A 68 5.54 -9.89 3.27
C PRO A 68 5.59 -9.85 4.80
N SER A 69 5.81 -11.02 5.42
CA SER A 69 5.97 -11.19 6.86
C SER A 69 7.06 -10.29 7.47
N SER A 70 7.88 -9.64 6.64
CA SER A 70 8.86 -8.63 7.03
C SER A 70 8.26 -7.28 7.46
N LEU A 71 6.99 -6.97 7.18
CA LEU A 71 6.33 -5.72 7.61
C LEU A 71 5.58 -5.86 8.96
N LEU A 72 5.61 -7.04 9.59
CA LEU A 72 4.99 -7.31 10.89
C LEU A 72 5.83 -6.85 12.10
N PHE A 73 6.93 -6.13 11.89
CA PHE A 73 7.74 -5.60 12.98
C PHE A 73 7.40 -4.14 13.26
N SER A 74 6.40 -3.94 14.13
CA SER A 74 6.45 -3.01 15.27
C SER A 74 5.08 -2.84 15.95
N VAL A 75 4.44 -3.95 16.35
CA VAL A 75 3.39 -3.89 17.40
C VAL A 75 3.72 -4.78 18.59
N SER A 76 5.00 -5.16 18.75
CA SER A 76 5.50 -5.84 19.95
C SER A 76 6.73 -5.13 20.51
N ASP A 77 6.56 -3.88 20.92
CA ASP A 77 7.30 -3.32 22.08
C ASP A 77 6.61 -2.05 22.61
N ARG A 78 5.32 -2.16 22.92
CA ARG A 78 4.69 -1.27 23.91
C ARG A 78 4.00 -2.16 24.92
N THR A 79 4.79 -2.75 25.81
CA THR A 79 4.32 -3.13 27.14
C THR A 79 3.77 -1.87 27.82
N PRO A 80 2.49 -1.83 28.21
CA PRO A 80 2.03 -0.84 29.16
C PRO A 80 2.37 -1.35 30.57
N VAL A 81 3.06 -0.48 31.33
CA VAL A 81 3.25 -0.48 32.80
C VAL A 81 4.25 -1.49 33.38
#